data_AF-A0A1I7LHJ8-F1
#
_entry.id   AF-A0A1I7LHJ8-F1
#
_cell.length_a   1.000
_cell.length_b   1.000
_cell.length_c   1.000
_cell.angle_alpha   90.00
_cell.angle_beta   90.00
_cell.angle_gamma   90.00
#
_symmetry.space_group_name_H-M   'P 1'
#
loop_
_entity.id
_entity.type
_entity.pdbx_description
1 polymer ?
#
loop_
_entity_poly.entity_id
_entity_poly.type
_entity_poly.pdbx_seq_one_letter_code
_entity_poly.pdbx_strand_id
1 'polypeptide(L)'
;MGAFDWSQKPAGNATADPDVPARDGTSARDLPGLIRSLMAAHAALLADQGGAIRTGGLANAYLARTASGLSAMRPGVALLVQADRDNTGTPTLNVDSLGARPWRDLDGTAPPAGRIRAGAYYLAVANGSTWTTDFGALARADAEDIAISTALIFGGI
;
A
#
# COMPACT_ATOMS: atom_id res chain seq x y z
N MET A 1 -1.05 7.07 10.85
CA MET A 1 0.16 6.44 11.38
C MET A 1 -0.25 5.04 11.77
N GLY A 2 0.51 4.06 11.29
CA GLY A 2 0.25 2.64 11.50
C GLY A 2 1.45 1.83 11.02
N ALA A 3 1.25 0.61 10.54
CA ALA A 3 2.34 -0.31 10.20
C ALA A 3 3.42 0.27 9.26
N PHE A 4 3.07 1.17 8.34
CA PHE A 4 4.02 1.84 7.44
C PHE A 4 4.96 2.85 8.11
N ASP A 5 4.67 3.26 9.34
CA ASP A 5 5.47 4.21 10.12
C ASP A 5 6.31 3.53 11.21
N TRP A 6 6.20 2.20 11.35
CA TRP A 6 7.00 1.44 12.31
C TRP A 6 8.48 1.37 11.91
N SER A 7 9.33 1.37 12.91
CA SER A 7 10.78 1.37 12.83
C SER A 7 11.36 -0.02 13.07
N GLN A 8 12.41 -0.35 12.33
CA GLN A 8 13.26 -1.51 12.64
C GLN A 8 14.06 -1.34 13.93
N LYS A 9 14.15 -0.11 14.47
CA LYS A 9 14.73 0.16 15.79
C LYS A 9 13.64 0.08 16.85
N PRO A 10 13.69 -0.88 17.80
CA PRO A 10 12.62 -1.10 18.77
C PRO A 10 12.18 0.16 19.52
N ALA A 11 13.15 0.97 19.99
CA ALA A 11 12.88 2.21 20.71
C ALA A 11 12.09 3.26 19.90
N GLY A 12 12.08 3.17 18.56
CA GLY A 12 11.33 4.08 17.70
C GLY A 12 9.83 3.78 17.63
N ASN A 13 9.38 2.63 18.13
CA ASN A 13 7.98 2.19 17.97
C ASN A 13 7.05 2.64 19.10
N ALA A 14 7.59 3.10 20.24
CA ALA A 14 6.79 3.50 21.40
C ALA A 14 5.81 4.66 21.12
N THR A 15 6.07 5.45 20.07
CA THR A 15 5.24 6.60 19.64
C THR A 15 4.90 6.57 18.15
N ALA A 16 5.34 5.57 17.40
CA ALA A 16 5.10 5.50 15.95
C ALA A 16 3.62 5.23 15.64
N ASP A 17 2.93 4.50 16.50
CA ASP A 17 1.53 4.13 16.34
C ASP A 17 0.78 4.35 17.66
N PRO A 18 -0.10 5.36 17.74
CA PRO A 18 -0.89 5.64 18.93
C PRO A 18 -1.83 4.50 19.34
N ASP A 19 -2.24 3.64 18.40
CA ASP A 19 -3.14 2.50 18.65
C ASP A 19 -2.39 1.25 19.12
N VAL A 20 -1.06 1.20 18.89
CA VAL A 20 -0.14 0.17 19.40
C VAL A 20 0.99 0.81 20.24
N PRO A 21 0.69 1.43 21.40
CA PRO A 21 1.68 2.13 22.21
C PRO A 21 2.55 1.14 23.01
N ALA A 22 3.56 0.55 22.37
CA ALA A 22 4.53 -0.35 22.99
C ALA A 22 5.56 0.43 23.85
N ARG A 23 5.09 1.15 24.87
CA ARG A 23 5.91 1.98 25.75
C ARG A 23 6.71 1.15 26.76
N ASP A 24 7.88 1.63 27.11
CA ASP A 24 8.70 1.03 28.16
C ASP A 24 8.00 1.10 29.51
N GLY A 25 8.06 0.00 30.27
CA GLY A 25 7.43 -0.09 31.60
C GLY A 25 5.91 -0.28 31.58
N THR A 26 5.31 -0.55 30.41
CA THR A 26 3.89 -0.92 30.32
C THR A 26 3.55 -2.10 31.24
N SER A 27 2.43 -2.00 31.96
CA SER A 27 1.98 -3.04 32.88
C SER A 27 1.72 -4.35 32.15
N ALA A 28 2.08 -5.48 32.76
CA ALA A 28 1.76 -6.81 32.22
C ALA A 28 0.25 -7.04 32.04
N ARG A 29 -0.60 -6.26 32.71
CA ARG A 29 -2.07 -6.30 32.55
C ARG A 29 -2.55 -5.77 31.19
N ASP A 30 -1.78 -4.89 30.57
CA ASP A 30 -2.13 -4.27 29.28
C ASP A 30 -1.63 -5.11 28.09
N LEU A 31 -0.77 -6.10 28.35
CA LEU A 31 -0.18 -6.96 27.33
C LEU A 31 -1.21 -7.64 26.42
N PRO A 32 -2.34 -8.21 26.92
CA PRO A 32 -3.36 -8.75 26.04
C PRO A 32 -4.00 -7.70 25.12
N GLY A 33 -4.13 -6.46 25.59
CA GLY A 33 -4.61 -5.34 24.79
C GLY A 33 -3.64 -5.01 23.65
N LEU A 34 -2.36 -4.85 23.98
CA LEU A 34 -1.30 -4.58 23.00
C LEU A 34 -1.20 -5.67 21.93
N ILE A 35 -1.30 -6.94 22.32
CA ILE A 35 -1.26 -8.06 21.36
C ILE A 35 -2.45 -7.97 20.39
N ARG A 36 -3.66 -7.67 20.88
CA ARG A 36 -4.83 -7.50 20.00
C ARG A 36 -4.68 -6.31 19.07
N SER A 37 -4.14 -5.19 19.54
CA SER A 37 -3.85 -4.03 18.68
C SER A 37 -2.81 -4.36 17.62
N LEU A 38 -1.74 -5.10 17.97
CA LEU A 38 -0.74 -5.56 17.02
C LEU A 38 -1.33 -6.49 15.95
N MET A 39 -2.19 -7.43 16.35
CA MET A 39 -2.92 -8.30 15.41
C MET A 39 -3.79 -7.49 14.45
N ALA A 40 -4.49 -6.45 14.94
CA ALA A 40 -5.32 -5.58 14.11
C ALA A 40 -4.47 -4.77 13.11
N ALA A 41 -3.35 -4.20 13.55
CA ALA A 41 -2.43 -3.47 12.67
C ALA A 41 -1.79 -4.39 11.61
N HIS A 42 -1.46 -5.63 11.97
CA HIS A 42 -0.98 -6.61 11.00
C HIS A 42 -2.05 -7.00 9.98
N ALA A 43 -3.30 -7.19 10.41
CA ALA A 43 -4.42 -7.46 9.50
C ALA A 43 -4.68 -6.28 8.54
N ALA A 44 -4.53 -5.04 9.01
CA ALA A 44 -4.61 -3.85 8.15
C ALA A 44 -3.51 -3.84 7.08
N LEU A 45 -2.26 -4.16 7.44
CA LEU A 45 -1.16 -4.27 6.48
C LEU A 45 -1.42 -5.36 5.44
N LEU A 46 -1.91 -6.53 5.87
CA LEU A 46 -2.29 -7.62 4.96
C LEU A 46 -3.41 -7.19 4.01
N ALA A 47 -4.38 -6.39 4.45
CA ALA A 47 -5.44 -5.87 3.59
C ALA A 47 -4.88 -4.89 2.52
N ASP A 48 -3.92 -4.05 2.91
CA ASP A 48 -3.27 -3.08 2.02
C ASP A 48 -2.41 -3.75 0.93
N GLN A 49 -1.76 -4.86 1.28
CA GLN A 49 -0.95 -5.65 0.36
C GLN A 49 -1.75 -6.70 -0.42
N GLY A 50 -2.87 -7.15 0.15
CA GLY A 50 -3.72 -8.23 -0.38
C GLY A 50 -4.80 -7.79 -1.37
N GLY A 51 -4.86 -6.50 -1.72
CA GLY A 51 -5.77 -6.00 -2.76
C GLY A 51 -7.15 -5.60 -2.26
N ALA A 52 -7.34 -5.39 -0.95
CA ALA A 52 -8.62 -4.89 -0.42
C ALA A 52 -8.88 -3.41 -0.79
N ILE A 53 -7.85 -2.69 -1.24
CA ILE A 53 -7.94 -1.28 -1.62
C ILE A 53 -8.58 -1.15 -2.99
N ARG A 54 -9.89 -0.89 -3.02
CA ARG A 54 -10.58 -0.47 -4.25
C ARG A 54 -10.50 1.04 -4.42
N THR A 55 -10.09 1.50 -5.61
CA THR A 55 -9.98 2.94 -5.87
C THR A 55 -11.33 3.64 -5.96
N GLY A 56 -11.32 4.96 -5.81
CA GLY A 56 -12.43 5.86 -6.09
C GLY A 56 -11.96 7.12 -6.82
N GLY A 57 -12.72 8.22 -6.71
CA GLY A 57 -12.39 9.51 -7.36
C GLY A 57 -13.17 9.77 -8.65
N LEU A 58 -12.62 10.58 -9.55
CA LEU A 58 -13.27 10.99 -10.81
C LEU A 58 -12.27 11.04 -11.97
N ALA A 59 -12.72 10.65 -13.17
CA ALA A 59 -11.89 10.61 -14.37
C ALA A 59 -10.54 9.91 -14.12
N ASN A 60 -9.42 10.60 -14.34
CA ASN A 60 -8.06 10.07 -14.18
C ASN A 60 -7.45 10.37 -12.79
N ALA A 61 -8.25 10.90 -11.85
CA ALA A 61 -7.86 11.09 -10.46
C ALA A 61 -8.34 9.91 -9.61
N TYR A 62 -7.45 8.95 -9.38
CA TYR A 62 -7.70 7.78 -8.54
C TYR A 62 -7.43 8.12 -7.08
N LEU A 63 -8.34 7.70 -6.21
CA LEU A 63 -8.21 7.82 -4.76
C LEU A 63 -8.10 6.42 -4.17
N ALA A 64 -7.13 6.21 -3.28
CA ALA A 64 -6.98 4.97 -2.53
C ALA A 64 -6.98 5.29 -1.03
N ARG A 65 -7.57 4.39 -0.24
CA ARG A 65 -7.54 4.48 1.23
C ARG A 65 -6.95 3.20 1.78
N THR A 66 -5.86 3.33 2.54
CA THR A 66 -5.24 2.19 3.20
C THR A 66 -5.96 1.92 4.52
N ALA A 67 -5.95 0.66 4.95
CA ALA A 67 -6.38 0.26 6.28
C ALA A 67 -5.33 0.65 7.33
N SER A 68 -4.03 0.62 6.98
CA SER A 68 -2.93 0.93 7.92
C SER A 68 -2.70 2.43 8.13
N GLY A 69 -3.29 3.30 7.30
CA GLY A 69 -3.22 4.76 7.43
C GLY A 69 -1.83 5.33 7.14
N LEU A 70 -1.46 5.35 5.85
CA LEU A 70 -0.20 5.90 5.34
C LEU A 70 -0.10 7.40 5.66
N SER A 71 0.95 7.81 6.37
CA SER A 71 1.14 9.21 6.77
C SER A 71 2.12 9.99 5.88
N ALA A 72 2.96 9.27 5.13
CA ALA A 72 3.93 9.86 4.21
C ALA A 72 4.25 8.90 3.06
N MET A 73 4.43 9.45 1.86
CA MET A 73 4.85 8.68 0.70
C MET A 73 6.37 8.47 0.71
N ARG A 74 6.82 7.37 1.32
CA ARG A 74 8.23 7.00 1.37
C ARG A 74 8.58 6.09 0.18
N PRO A 75 9.81 6.17 -0.38
CA PRO A 75 10.26 5.20 -1.37
C PRO A 75 10.12 3.76 -0.84
N GLY A 76 9.63 2.85 -1.68
CA GLY A 76 9.47 1.43 -1.35
C GLY A 76 8.13 1.06 -0.70
N VAL A 77 7.26 2.02 -0.35
CA VAL A 77 5.88 1.70 0.03
C VAL A 77 5.17 1.07 -1.16
N ALA A 78 4.63 -0.14 -0.96
CA ALA A 78 3.93 -0.91 -1.98
C ALA A 78 2.50 -1.20 -1.54
N LEU A 79 1.53 -0.95 -2.42
CA LEU A 79 0.10 -1.13 -2.18
C LEU A 79 -0.50 -1.90 -3.35
N LEU A 80 -1.33 -2.90 -3.07
CA LEU A 80 -2.10 -3.57 -4.12
C LEU A 80 -3.47 -2.90 -4.23
N VAL A 81 -3.71 -2.23 -5.35
CA VAL A 81 -4.95 -1.48 -5.59
C VAL A 81 -5.77 -2.11 -6.71
N GLN A 82 -7.08 -2.19 -6.52
CA GLN A 82 -8.02 -2.55 -7.56
C GLN A 82 -8.59 -1.28 -8.20
N ALA A 83 -8.35 -1.09 -9.48
CA ALA A 83 -8.89 0.05 -10.21
C ALA A 83 -10.41 -0.07 -10.34
N ASP A 84 -11.15 0.98 -10.03
CA ASP A 84 -12.61 0.98 -10.11
C ASP A 84 -13.16 1.39 -11.48
N ARG A 85 -12.29 1.93 -12.34
CA ARG A 85 -12.61 2.44 -13.67
C ARG A 85 -11.41 2.36 -14.61
N ASP A 86 -11.68 2.51 -15.90
CA ASP A 86 -10.65 2.67 -16.93
C ASP A 86 -10.10 4.10 -16.93
N ASN A 87 -8.82 4.26 -17.23
CA ASN A 87 -8.27 5.60 -17.48
C ASN A 87 -8.61 6.07 -18.90
N THR A 88 -8.94 7.35 -19.04
CA THR A 88 -9.17 8.02 -20.33
C THR A 88 -8.05 8.99 -20.70
N GLY A 89 -7.07 9.16 -19.82
CA GLY A 89 -5.89 9.99 -19.98
C GLY A 89 -4.86 9.68 -18.90
N THR A 90 -3.90 10.59 -18.69
CA THR A 90 -2.80 10.40 -17.72
C THR A 90 -3.34 10.29 -16.29
N PRO A 91 -3.12 9.17 -15.60
CA PRO A 91 -3.66 8.94 -14.27
C PRO A 91 -2.81 9.57 -13.17
N THR A 92 -3.49 9.88 -12.07
CA THR A 92 -2.89 10.23 -10.78
C THR A 92 -3.47 9.34 -9.70
N LEU A 93 -2.68 9.07 -8.67
CA LEU A 93 -3.09 8.33 -7.49
C LEU A 93 -2.86 9.19 -6.24
N ASN A 94 -3.91 9.36 -5.45
CA ASN A 94 -3.87 10.02 -4.14
C ASN A 94 -4.22 8.98 -3.07
N VAL A 95 -3.23 8.62 -2.25
CA VAL A 95 -3.38 7.65 -1.16
C VAL A 95 -3.56 8.43 0.14
N ASP A 96 -4.60 8.10 0.91
CA ASP A 96 -4.87 8.67 2.24
C ASP A 96 -4.85 10.20 2.32
N SER A 97 -5.24 10.85 1.21
CA SER A 97 -5.26 12.31 1.09
C SER A 97 -3.89 12.98 1.23
N LEU A 98 -2.78 12.26 0.99
CA LEU A 98 -1.40 12.80 1.01
C LEU A 98 -1.06 13.70 -0.19
N GLY A 99 -2.00 13.82 -1.13
CA GLY A 99 -1.89 14.63 -2.33
C GLY A 99 -1.80 13.77 -3.58
N ALA A 100 -2.43 14.22 -4.67
CA ALA A 100 -2.42 13.51 -5.94
C ALA A 100 -1.00 13.51 -6.54
N ARG A 101 -0.50 12.31 -6.84
CA ARG A 101 0.80 12.11 -7.49
C ARG A 101 0.62 11.41 -8.84
N PRO A 102 1.50 11.65 -9.82
CA PRO A 102 1.44 10.92 -11.08
C PRO A 102 1.53 9.41 -10.86
N TRP A 103 0.69 8.65 -11.57
CA TRP A 103 0.75 7.20 -11.61
C TRP A 103 1.32 6.78 -12.97
N ARG A 104 2.52 6.22 -12.93
CA ARG A 104 3.40 5.99 -14.08
C ARG A 104 3.62 4.51 -14.31
N ASP A 105 4.00 4.18 -15.54
CA ASP A 105 4.48 2.84 -15.85
C ASP A 105 5.87 2.64 -15.20
N LEU A 106 6.41 1.42 -15.20
CA LEU A 106 7.71 1.11 -14.58
C LEU A 106 8.86 1.91 -15.18
N ASP A 107 8.77 2.27 -16.45
CA ASP A 107 9.75 3.13 -17.15
C ASP A 107 9.60 4.62 -16.81
N GLY A 108 8.63 4.99 -15.96
CA GLY A 108 8.34 6.36 -15.55
C GLY A 108 7.46 7.14 -16.52
N THR A 109 7.06 6.55 -17.64
CA THR A 109 6.23 7.22 -18.65
C THR A 109 4.76 7.33 -18.23
N ALA A 110 4.03 8.22 -18.90
CA ALA A 110 2.59 8.34 -18.72
C ALA A 110 1.89 7.16 -19.43
N PRO A 111 1.12 6.33 -18.72
CA PRO A 111 0.37 5.27 -19.39
C PRO A 111 -0.70 5.89 -20.33
N PRO A 112 -0.91 5.31 -21.53
CA PRO A 112 -1.92 5.80 -22.45
C PRO A 112 -3.34 5.52 -21.92
N ALA A 113 -4.35 6.12 -22.55
CA ALA A 113 -5.75 5.83 -22.25
C ALA A 113 -6.07 4.33 -22.45
N GLY A 114 -6.92 3.78 -21.59
CA GLY A 114 -7.31 2.37 -21.60
C GLY A 114 -6.25 1.39 -21.08
N ARG A 115 -5.15 1.89 -20.52
CA ARG A 115 -4.08 1.08 -19.94
C ARG A 115 -4.44 0.56 -18.55
N ILE A 116 -5.08 1.40 -17.73
CA ILE A 116 -5.73 0.99 -16.49
C ILE A 116 -7.12 0.45 -16.84
N ARG A 117 -7.45 -0.73 -16.33
CA ARG A 117 -8.74 -1.40 -16.53
C ARG A 117 -9.50 -1.56 -15.22
N ALA A 118 -10.79 -1.25 -15.26
CA ALA A 118 -11.70 -1.48 -14.15
C ALA A 118 -11.67 -2.96 -13.72
N GLY A 119 -11.60 -3.19 -12.41
CA GLY A 119 -11.51 -4.52 -11.80
C GLY A 119 -10.12 -5.13 -11.78
N ALA A 120 -9.15 -4.61 -12.54
CA ALA A 120 -7.78 -5.09 -12.54
C ALA A 120 -7.02 -4.64 -11.28
N TYR A 121 -6.09 -5.49 -10.84
CA TYR A 121 -5.23 -5.25 -9.69
C TYR A 121 -3.85 -4.77 -10.16
N TYR A 122 -3.32 -3.78 -9.44
CA TYR A 122 -2.08 -3.10 -9.77
C TYR A 122 -1.24 -2.92 -8.49
N LEU A 123 0.00 -3.41 -8.51
CA LEU A 123 0.96 -3.14 -7.45
C LEU A 123 1.54 -1.74 -7.66
N ALA A 124 1.10 -0.78 -6.85
CA ALA A 124 1.58 0.59 -6.87
C ALA A 124 2.73 0.74 -5.89
N VAL A 125 3.92 1.04 -6.40
CA VAL A 125 5.13 1.28 -5.59
C VAL A 125 5.47 2.76 -5.60
N ALA A 126 5.69 3.34 -4.43
CA ALA A 126 6.10 4.72 -4.28
C ALA A 126 7.61 4.87 -4.51
N ASN A 127 8.02 5.92 -5.23
CA ASN A 127 9.41 6.36 -5.33
C ASN A 127 9.67 7.70 -4.61
N GLY A 128 8.71 8.17 -3.80
CA GLY A 128 8.75 9.45 -3.09
C GLY A 128 8.17 10.65 -3.84
N SER A 129 7.90 10.52 -5.15
CA SER A 129 7.30 11.60 -5.96
C SER A 129 6.19 11.14 -6.91
N THR A 130 6.22 9.87 -7.34
CA THR A 130 5.25 9.22 -8.21
C THR A 130 4.96 7.80 -7.73
N TRP A 131 3.81 7.28 -8.13
CA TRP A 131 3.49 5.86 -8.03
C TRP A 131 3.89 5.18 -9.34
N THR A 132 4.54 4.03 -9.27
CA THR A 132 4.94 3.22 -10.43
C THR A 132 4.31 1.85 -10.35
N THR A 133 3.82 1.35 -11.47
CA THR A 133 3.23 0.01 -11.60
C THR A 133 3.54 -0.55 -12.97
N ASP A 134 3.74 -1.85 -13.06
CA ASP A 134 3.55 -2.55 -14.32
C ASP A 134 2.04 -2.59 -14.63
N PHE A 135 1.61 -1.79 -15.60
CA PHE A 135 0.20 -1.80 -16.00
C PHE A 135 -0.19 -3.05 -16.83
N GLY A 136 0.74 -3.97 -17.07
CA GLY A 136 0.51 -5.30 -17.61
C GLY A 136 -0.09 -6.21 -16.55
N ALA A 137 -1.32 -5.90 -16.12
CA ALA A 137 -2.10 -6.61 -15.10
C ALA A 137 -1.72 -8.09 -14.96
N LEU A 138 -1.74 -8.63 -13.73
CA LEU A 138 -1.43 -10.04 -13.35
C LEU A 138 -2.20 -11.13 -14.17
N ALA A 139 -2.95 -10.76 -15.18
CA ALA A 139 -3.54 -11.61 -16.19
C ALA A 139 -2.47 -12.20 -17.13
N ARG A 140 -2.15 -13.47 -16.84
CA ARG A 140 -1.42 -14.50 -17.62
C ARG A 140 0.04 -14.64 -17.19
N ALA A 141 0.20 -15.55 -16.23
CA ALA A 141 1.46 -16.06 -15.72
C ALA A 141 2.41 -16.55 -16.82
N ASP A 142 3.50 -15.83 -17.00
CA ASP A 142 4.83 -16.39 -17.12
C ASP A 142 5.25 -16.73 -15.68
N ALA A 143 5.65 -17.97 -15.43
CA ALA A 143 5.97 -18.47 -14.09
C ALA A 143 7.10 -17.71 -13.36
N GLU A 144 7.82 -16.82 -14.05
CA GLU A 144 8.84 -15.94 -13.44
C GLU A 144 8.25 -14.80 -12.61
N ASP A 145 7.09 -14.25 -12.98
CA ASP A 145 6.58 -13.02 -12.34
C ASP A 145 5.81 -13.32 -11.03
N ILE A 146 5.23 -14.52 -10.94
CA ILE A 146 4.66 -15.06 -9.69
C ILE A 146 5.75 -15.38 -8.66
N ALA A 147 6.99 -15.67 -9.07
CA ALA A 147 8.07 -15.93 -8.11
C ALA A 147 8.43 -14.67 -7.32
N ILE A 148 8.42 -13.49 -7.96
CA ILE A 148 8.63 -12.20 -7.30
C ILE A 148 7.42 -11.83 -6.42
N SER A 149 6.18 -12.03 -6.91
CA SER A 149 4.98 -11.79 -6.10
C SER A 149 4.85 -12.73 -4.90
N THR A 150 5.17 -14.02 -5.03
CA THR A 150 5.07 -14.99 -3.92
C THR A 150 6.21 -14.81 -2.92
N ALA A 151 7.42 -14.46 -3.38
CA ALA A 151 8.54 -14.14 -2.51
C ALA A 151 8.35 -12.82 -1.74
N LEU A 152 7.65 -11.83 -2.31
CA LEU A 152 7.32 -10.57 -1.63
C LEU A 152 6.08 -10.68 -0.73
N ILE A 153 5.12 -11.55 -1.04
CA ILE A 153 3.89 -11.74 -0.24
C ILE A 153 4.10 -12.70 0.94
N PHE A 154 5.07 -13.63 0.88
CA PHE A 154 5.34 -14.61 1.95
C PHE A 154 6.78 -14.63 2.48
N GLY A 155 7.64 -13.70 2.05
CA GLY A 155 9.05 -13.61 2.45
C GLY A 155 9.26 -13.07 3.88
N GLY A 156 8.80 -13.84 4.87
CA GLY A 156 8.98 -13.54 6.29
C GLY A 156 8.34 -14.59 7.19
N ILE A 157 8.66 -15.86 6.98
CA ILE A 157 8.62 -16.89 8.05
C ILE A 157 10.06 -17.24 8.39
#